data_AF-A0A7W0UI78-F1
#
_entry.id   AF-A0A7W0UI78-F1
#
_cell.length_a   1.000
_cell.length_b   1.000
_cell.length_c   1.000
_cell.angle_alpha   90.00
_cell.angle_beta   90.00
_cell.angle_gamma   90.00
#
_symmetry.space_group_name_H-M   'P 1'
#
loop_
_entity.id
_entity.type
_entity.pdbx_description
1 polymer ?
#
loop_
_entity_poly.entity_id
_entity_poly.type
_entity_poly.pdbx_seq_one_letter_code
_entity_poly.pdbx_strand_id
1 'polypeptide(L)'
;VARIRARNQELTGRIIEEMDRLGLELLSPRIPERRGGLVRGRVAGGRANAERILHALFTKNVVLDQRGDALRISPHFFNHEDDIDRCFAELAKLV
;
A
#
# COMPACT_ATOMS: atom_id res chain seq x y z
N VAL A 1 4.84 -16.94 15.37
CA VAL A 1 5.17 -15.53 15.02
C VAL A 1 6.09 -15.42 13.80
N ALA A 2 7.21 -16.16 13.73
CA ALA A 2 8.17 -16.07 12.61
C ALA A 2 7.54 -16.24 11.21
N ARG A 3 6.66 -17.23 11.00
CA ARG A 3 5.96 -17.44 9.72
C ARG A 3 5.07 -16.27 9.31
N ILE A 4 4.35 -15.67 10.27
CA ILE A 4 3.49 -14.49 10.02
C ILE A 4 4.35 -13.30 9.59
N ARG A 5 5.49 -13.10 10.28
CA ARG A 5 6.44 -12.03 9.93
C ARG A 5 7.03 -12.24 8.53
N ALA A 6 7.45 -13.45 8.19
CA ALA A 6 7.97 -13.77 6.86
C ALA A 6 6.93 -13.47 5.77
N ARG A 7 5.71 -13.98 5.92
CA ARG A 7 4.61 -13.70 4.97
C ARG A 7 4.32 -12.22 4.82
N ASN A 8 4.29 -11.49 5.93
CA ASN A 8 4.06 -10.06 5.91
C ASN A 8 5.22 -9.29 5.24
N GLN A 9 6.46 -9.74 5.37
CA GLN A 9 7.61 -9.16 4.66
C GLN A 9 7.56 -9.39 3.15
N GLU A 10 7.14 -10.57 2.70
CA GLU A 10 6.89 -10.86 1.29
C GLU A 10 5.83 -9.91 0.71
N LEU A 11 4.68 -9.81 1.36
CA LEU A 11 3.57 -8.97 0.91
C LEU A 11 3.94 -7.48 0.89
N THR A 12 4.63 -6.99 1.92
CA THR A 12 5.11 -5.60 1.94
C THR A 12 6.23 -5.34 0.92
N GLY A 13 7.02 -6.36 0.57
CA GLY A 13 7.97 -6.31 -0.54
C GLY A 13 7.28 -6.07 -1.88
N ARG A 14 6.26 -6.88 -2.20
CA ARG A 14 5.45 -6.72 -3.41
C ARG A 14 4.79 -5.34 -3.48
N ILE A 15 4.23 -4.84 -2.37
CA ILE A 15 3.64 -3.50 -2.32
C ILE A 15 4.66 -2.41 -2.68
N ILE A 16 5.91 -2.54 -2.23
CA ILE A 16 6.97 -1.58 -2.57
C ILE A 16 7.31 -1.64 -4.05
N GLU A 17 7.39 -2.84 -4.63
CA GLU A 17 7.62 -3.01 -6.08
C GLU A 17 6.51 -2.36 -6.90
N GLU A 18 5.24 -2.53 -6.51
CA GLU A 18 4.12 -1.88 -7.20
C GLU A 18 4.11 -0.35 -7.00
N MET A 19 4.51 0.15 -5.83
CA MET A 19 4.69 1.61 -5.62
C MET A 19 5.76 2.17 -6.54
N ASP A 20 6.89 1.47 -6.69
CA ASP A 20 7.97 1.86 -7.59
C ASP A 20 7.48 1.89 -9.05
N ARG A 21 6.68 0.89 -9.47
CA ARG A 21 6.09 0.85 -10.82
C ARG A 21 5.12 2.01 -11.08
N LEU A 22 4.33 2.41 -10.08
CA LEU A 22 3.44 3.56 -10.19
C LEU A 22 4.14 4.91 -9.97
N GLY A 23 5.43 4.93 -9.67
CA GLY A 23 6.18 6.17 -9.40
C GLY A 23 5.75 6.90 -8.13
N LEU A 24 5.13 6.20 -7.17
CA LEU A 24 4.74 6.79 -5.88
C LEU A 24 5.96 6.95 -4.96
N GLU A 25 6.07 8.08 -4.26
CA GLU A 25 7.14 8.28 -3.29
C GLU A 25 6.94 7.35 -2.09
N LEU A 26 7.85 6.40 -1.94
CA LEU A 26 7.89 5.48 -0.81
C LEU A 26 8.36 6.19 0.47
N LEU A 27 7.52 6.17 1.52
CA LEU A 27 7.84 6.77 2.82
C LEU A 27 8.26 5.73 3.87
N SER A 28 8.04 4.44 3.61
CA SER A 28 8.49 3.35 4.48
C SER A 28 9.94 2.94 4.17
N PRO A 29 10.71 2.46 5.17
CA PRO A 29 12.04 1.92 4.92
C PRO A 29 12.03 0.76 3.91
N ARG A 30 12.94 0.79 2.93
CA ARG A 30 13.13 -0.31 1.95
C ARG A 30 13.73 -1.56 2.58
N ILE A 31 14.52 -1.40 3.63
CA ILE A 31 15.18 -2.50 4.34
C ILE A 31 14.11 -3.29 5.13
N PRO A 32 13.86 -4.58 4.82
CA PRO A 32 12.84 -5.41 5.46
C PRO A 32 12.90 -5.38 6.99
N GLU A 33 14.11 -5.49 7.56
CA GLU A 33 14.35 -5.55 9.00
C GLU A 33 13.99 -4.24 9.73
N ARG A 34 13.93 -3.13 8.98
CA ARG A 34 13.62 -1.79 9.49
C ARG A 34 12.16 -1.37 9.27
N ARG A 35 11.32 -2.22 8.67
CA ARG A 35 9.90 -1.96 8.46
C ARG A 35 9.01 -2.97 9.19
N GLY A 36 7.84 -2.49 9.63
CA GLY A 36 6.74 -3.33 10.06
C GLY A 36 5.86 -3.78 8.89
N GLY A 37 4.68 -4.29 9.20
CA GLY A 37 3.73 -4.80 8.20
C GLY A 37 2.88 -3.77 7.47
N LEU A 38 3.39 -2.54 7.35
CA LEU A 38 2.68 -1.42 6.74
C LEU A 38 3.63 -0.63 5.83
N VAL A 39 3.16 -0.36 4.62
CA VAL A 39 3.87 0.46 3.64
C VAL A 39 3.11 1.77 3.45
N ARG A 40 3.85 2.87 3.41
CA ARG A 40 3.33 4.22 3.16
C ARG A 40 3.83 4.71 1.81
N GLY A 41 2.91 5.13 0.95
CA GLY A 41 3.21 5.79 -0.32
C GLY A 41 2.54 7.16 -0.38
N ARG A 42 3.30 8.20 -0.73
CA ARG A 42 2.76 9.54 -0.93
C ARG A 42 2.00 9.61 -2.24
N VAL A 43 0.88 10.31 -2.22
CA VAL A 43 0.09 10.66 -3.40
C VAL A 43 0.27 12.16 -3.67
N ALA A 44 0.50 12.53 -4.93
CA ALA A 44 0.51 13.93 -5.35
C ALA A 44 -0.85 14.61 -5.11
N GLY A 45 -0.88 15.95 -5.02
CA GLY A 45 -2.12 16.70 -4.77
C GLY A 45 -2.53 16.77 -3.29
N GLY A 46 -1.68 16.29 -2.37
CA GLY A 46 -1.84 16.48 -0.94
C GLY A 46 -2.97 15.67 -0.30
N ARG A 47 -3.34 16.05 0.93
CA ARG A 47 -4.34 15.33 1.74
C ARG A 47 -5.69 15.17 1.05
N ALA A 48 -6.18 16.21 0.38
CA ALA A 48 -7.48 16.17 -0.28
C ALA A 48 -7.51 15.12 -1.41
N ASN A 49 -6.43 14.99 -2.19
CA ASN A 49 -6.37 13.97 -3.23
C ASN A 49 -6.21 12.57 -2.62
N ALA A 50 -5.39 12.40 -1.58
CA ALA A 50 -5.27 11.13 -0.87
C ALA A 50 -6.62 10.64 -0.33
N GLU A 51 -7.45 11.55 0.20
CA GLU A 51 -8.81 11.25 0.69
C GLU A 51 -9.75 10.82 -0.45
N ARG A 52 -9.72 11.55 -1.57
CA ARG A 52 -10.49 11.19 -2.77
C ARG A 52 -10.15 9.79 -3.27
N ILE A 53 -8.85 9.46 -3.35
CA ILE A 53 -8.39 8.13 -3.77
C ILE A 53 -8.84 7.06 -2.77
N LEU A 54 -8.68 7.32 -1.48
CA LEU A 54 -9.14 6.40 -0.43
C LEU A 54 -10.62 6.06 -0.58
N HIS A 55 -11.47 7.06 -0.77
CA HIS A 55 -12.91 6.85 -0.99
C HIS A 55 -13.19 6.10 -2.29
N ALA A 56 -12.51 6.42 -3.37
CA ALA A 56 -12.67 5.71 -4.64
C ALA A 56 -12.31 4.22 -4.52
N LEU A 57 -11.19 3.89 -3.87
CA LEU A 57 -10.78 2.51 -3.59
C LEU A 57 -11.80 1.78 -2.70
N PHE A 58 -12.35 2.47 -1.69
CA PHE A 58 -13.39 1.91 -0.83
C PHE A 58 -14.64 1.47 -1.63
N THR A 59 -15.08 2.27 -2.61
CA THR A 59 -16.20 1.88 -3.50
C THR A 59 -15.90 0.64 -4.35
N LYS A 60 -14.62 0.26 -4.48
CA LYS A 60 -14.15 -0.94 -5.20
C LYS A 60 -13.85 -2.10 -4.25
N ASN A 61 -14.26 -2.03 -2.98
CA ASN A 61 -13.94 -2.99 -1.92
C ASN A 61 -12.42 -3.15 -1.70
N VAL A 62 -11.65 -2.07 -1.88
CA VAL A 62 -10.23 -1.99 -1.51
C VAL A 62 -10.15 -1.07 -0.29
N VAL A 63 -9.94 -1.66 0.88
CA VAL A 63 -9.96 -0.93 2.16
C VAL A 63 -8.53 -0.64 2.61
N LEU A 64 -8.20 0.65 2.68
CA LEU A 64 -6.92 1.17 3.16
C LEU A 64 -7.15 2.21 4.26
N ASP A 65 -6.08 2.79 4.78
CA ASP A 65 -6.11 4.00 5.61
C ASP A 65 -5.28 5.11 4.94
N GLN A 66 -5.48 6.36 5.33
CA GLN A 66 -4.62 7.47 4.92
C GLN A 66 -4.09 8.24 6.13
N ARG A 67 -2.92 8.88 5.99
CA ARG A 67 -2.44 9.85 6.98
C ARG A 67 -1.70 10.99 6.30
N GLY A 68 -2.33 12.16 6.30
CA GLY A 68 -1.84 13.31 5.54
C GLY A 68 -2.07 13.09 4.05
N ASP A 69 -1.01 13.20 3.26
CA ASP A 69 -0.98 12.99 1.81
C ASP A 69 -0.48 11.59 1.42
N ALA A 70 -0.49 10.63 2.36
CA ALA A 70 0.03 9.29 2.15
C ALA A 70 -1.02 8.21 2.43
N LEU A 71 -1.13 7.25 1.51
CA LEU A 71 -1.88 6.02 1.71
C LEU A 71 -1.07 5.05 2.59
N ARG A 72 -1.78 4.28 3.41
CA ARG A 72 -1.23 3.26 4.31
C ARG A 72 -1.79 1.91 3.90
N ILE A 73 -0.92 1.06 3.36
CA ILE A 73 -1.25 -0.29 2.91
C ILE A 73 -0.66 -1.29 3.90
N SER A 74 -1.51 -2.01 4.61
CA SER A 74 -1.12 -2.92 5.69
C SER A 74 -1.63 -4.33 5.43
N PRO A 75 -0.95 -5.13 4.59
CA PRO A 75 -1.34 -6.50 4.36
C PRO A 75 -1.10 -7.34 5.63
N HIS A 76 -1.84 -8.43 5.76
CA HIS A 76 -1.61 -9.43 6.81
C HIS A 76 -1.44 -10.83 6.20
N PHE A 77 -1.22 -11.85 7.04
CA PHE A 77 -0.96 -13.22 6.55
C PHE A 77 -2.11 -13.82 5.72
N PHE A 78 -3.33 -13.30 5.87
CA PHE A 78 -4.51 -13.75 5.13
C PHE A 78 -4.69 -13.03 3.79
N ASN A 79 -3.85 -12.04 3.48
CA ASN A 79 -3.84 -11.40 2.18
C ASN A 79 -3.01 -12.21 1.19
N HIS A 80 -3.41 -12.09 -0.07
CA HIS A 80 -2.78 -12.74 -1.21
C HIS A 80 -2.21 -11.71 -2.16
N GLU A 81 -1.33 -12.18 -3.02
CA GLU A 81 -0.75 -11.46 -4.14
C GLU A 81 -1.83 -10.79 -4.99
N ASP A 82 -2.93 -11.50 -5.26
CA ASP A 82 -4.08 -10.99 -6.03
C ASP A 82 -4.78 -9.80 -5.34
N ASP A 83 -4.78 -9.73 -4.00
CA ASP A 83 -5.31 -8.57 -3.26
C ASP A 83 -4.45 -7.33 -3.52
N ILE A 84 -3.13 -7.51 -3.55
CA ILE A 84 -2.16 -6.44 -3.84
C ILE A 84 -2.33 -6.00 -5.29
N ASP A 85 -2.37 -6.94 -6.22
CA ASP A 85 -2.51 -6.64 -7.65
C ASP A 85 -3.80 -5.88 -7.93
N ARG A 86 -4.92 -6.33 -7.35
CA ARG A 86 -6.20 -5.61 -7.45
C ARG A 86 -6.12 -4.22 -6.83
N CYS A 87 -5.50 -4.07 -5.66
CA CYS A 87 -5.32 -2.78 -5.02
C CYS A 87 -4.57 -1.81 -5.93
N PHE A 88 -3.44 -2.24 -6.52
CA PHE A 88 -2.62 -1.40 -7.37
C PHE A 88 -3.21 -1.17 -8.76
N ALA A 89 -3.95 -2.13 -9.31
CA ALA A 89 -4.70 -1.94 -10.55
C ALA A 89 -5.80 -0.87 -10.42
N GLU A 90 -6.51 -0.82 -9.29
CA GLU A 90 -7.48 0.26 -9.03
C GLU A 90 -6.78 1.58 -8.69
N LEU A 91 -5.68 1.55 -7.93
CA LEU A 91 -4.90 2.75 -7.60
C LEU A 91 -4.33 3.42 -8.84
N ALA A 92 -3.80 2.65 -9.79
CA ALA A 92 -3.23 3.13 -11.05
C ALA A 92 -4.20 3.95 -11.91
N LYS A 93 -5.52 3.75 -11.74
CA LYS A 93 -6.56 4.51 -12.43
C LYS A 93 -6.83 5.89 -11.81
N LEU A 94 -6.27 6.15 -10.63
CA LEU A 94 -6.61 7.29 -9.77
C LEU A 94 -5.44 8.24 -9.51
N VAL A 95 -4.21 7.80 -9.80
CA VAL A 95 -2.95 8.53 -9.61
C VAL A 95 -2.39 9.05 -10.92
#